data_AF-A0A0N4Z4R5-F1
#
_entry.id   AF-A0A0N4Z4R5-F1
#
_cell.length_a   1.000
_cell.length_b   1.000
_cell.length_c   1.000
_cell.angle_alpha   90.00
_cell.angle_beta   90.00
_cell.angle_gamma   90.00
#
_symmetry.space_group_name_H-M   'P 1'
#
loop_
_entity.id
_entity.type
_entity.pdbx_description
1 polymer ?
#
loop_
_entity_poly.entity_id
_entity_poly.type
_entity_poly.pdbx_seq_one_letter_code
_entity_poly.pdbx_strand_id
1 'polypeptide(L)'
;MNNLIKFLAFLTLSTAASACDSSQYGTVLSCYITYFDFYNLTLSTSDSMLPNFFDFVKSRGAYELSSPYYHFKQACIIQTQLTTCLGSAVSCINPDDLGKIFKYKNNENYKYTGDYFTNNYKCDTAYNYILDNYHCLSVADFSGEAKIEACFNTFNQAITQNPCSAANNLISCMELIYLSYCGQKAADYTCNVMKTEMTYDVPSCKNNLMTCNPV
;
A
#
# COMPACT_ATOMS: atom_id res chain seq x y z
N MET A 1 23.78 -31.23 -14.68
CA MET A 1 24.15 -32.15 -13.58
C MET A 1 23.94 -31.38 -12.28
N ASN A 2 22.73 -31.42 -11.72
CA ASN A 2 22.37 -32.17 -10.50
C ASN A 2 23.39 -31.89 -9.36
N ASN A 3 23.04 -31.35 -8.19
CA ASN A 3 21.79 -31.51 -7.47
C ASN A 3 21.80 -30.71 -6.14
N LEU A 4 20.59 -30.38 -5.65
CA LEU A 4 20.16 -30.42 -4.24
C LEU A 4 20.73 -29.41 -3.22
N ILE A 5 20.02 -28.28 -3.05
CA ILE A 5 19.76 -27.75 -1.70
C ILE A 5 18.29 -28.00 -1.39
N LYS A 6 18.07 -28.87 -0.40
CA LYS A 6 16.76 -29.30 0.07
C LYS A 6 16.06 -28.13 0.75
N PHE A 7 14.94 -27.69 0.19
CA PHE A 7 13.93 -26.92 0.91
C PHE A 7 13.37 -27.79 2.04
N LEU A 8 13.81 -27.54 3.27
CA LEU A 8 13.06 -27.93 4.46
C LEU A 8 11.99 -26.86 4.67
N ALA A 9 10.88 -27.01 3.96
CA ALA A 9 9.64 -26.34 4.31
C ALA A 9 9.12 -26.99 5.60
N PHE A 10 9.44 -26.40 6.75
CA PHE A 10 8.59 -26.58 7.92
C PHE A 10 7.26 -25.89 7.61
N LEU A 11 6.32 -26.67 7.09
CA LEU A 11 4.90 -26.34 7.11
C LEU A 11 4.45 -26.38 8.58
N THR A 12 4.71 -25.31 9.31
CA THR A 12 3.75 -24.92 10.32
C THR A 12 2.52 -24.47 9.53
N LEU A 13 1.49 -25.33 9.46
CA LEU A 13 0.14 -24.88 9.20
C LEU A 13 -0.28 -24.03 10.40
N SER A 14 0.27 -22.83 10.49
CA SER A 14 -0.41 -21.70 11.07
C SER A 14 -1.61 -21.49 10.16
N THR A 15 -2.74 -22.12 10.48
CA THR A 15 -4.02 -21.64 10.01
C THR A 15 -4.13 -20.23 10.59
N ALA A 16 -3.67 -19.24 9.83
CA ALA A 16 -3.81 -17.84 10.21
C ALA A 16 -5.31 -17.63 10.43
N ALA A 17 -5.67 -17.47 11.71
CA ALA A 17 -7.06 -17.32 12.09
C ALA A 17 -7.61 -16.12 11.34
N SER A 18 -8.79 -16.29 10.73
CA SER A 18 -9.53 -15.20 10.09
C SER A 18 -9.61 -14.03 11.05
N ALA A 19 -9.17 -12.84 10.64
CA ALA A 19 -9.25 -11.66 11.49
C ALA A 19 -10.68 -11.10 11.51
N CYS A 20 -11.48 -11.45 10.49
CA CYS A 20 -12.90 -11.11 10.40
C CYS A 20 -13.82 -12.33 10.28
N ASP A 21 -15.13 -12.09 10.38
CA ASP A 21 -16.16 -13.09 10.10
C ASP A 21 -16.28 -13.35 8.58
N SER A 22 -16.19 -14.62 8.17
CA SER A 22 -16.29 -15.00 6.76
C SER A 22 -17.63 -14.69 6.12
N SER A 23 -18.68 -14.46 6.91
CA SER A 23 -19.97 -13.93 6.42
C SER A 23 -19.82 -12.57 5.72
N GLN A 24 -18.75 -11.82 6.01
CA GLN A 24 -18.47 -10.50 5.44
C GLN A 24 -17.74 -10.54 4.10
N TYR A 25 -17.25 -11.71 3.64
CA TYR A 25 -16.48 -11.83 2.40
C TYR A 25 -17.25 -11.36 1.15
N GLY A 26 -18.56 -11.61 1.10
CA GLY A 26 -19.42 -11.13 0.02
C GLY A 26 -19.48 -9.59 -0.05
N THR A 27 -19.50 -8.94 1.11
CA THR A 27 -19.47 -7.47 1.20
C THR A 27 -18.15 -6.93 0.66
N VAL A 28 -17.02 -7.50 1.07
CA VAL A 28 -15.70 -7.10 0.57
C VAL A 28 -15.64 -7.21 -0.95
N LEU A 29 -16.06 -8.34 -1.51
CA LEU A 29 -16.09 -8.56 -2.95
C LEU A 29 -16.94 -7.49 -3.67
N SER A 30 -18.16 -7.24 -3.20
CA SER A 30 -19.07 -6.25 -3.80
C SER A 30 -18.50 -4.83 -3.75
N CYS A 31 -17.85 -4.45 -2.66
CA CYS A 31 -17.25 -3.12 -2.51
C CYS A 31 -16.07 -2.92 -3.46
N TYR A 32 -15.20 -3.92 -3.60
CA TYR A 32 -14.08 -3.84 -4.53
C TYR A 32 -14.51 -3.85 -6.00
N ILE A 33 -15.61 -4.52 -6.36
CA ILE A 33 -16.17 -4.43 -7.72
C ILE A 33 -16.48 -2.96 -8.07
N THR A 34 -17.18 -2.26 -7.17
CA THR A 34 -17.54 -0.85 -7.37
C THR A 34 -16.29 0.04 -7.41
N TYR A 35 -15.30 -0.24 -6.55
CA TYR A 35 -14.05 0.50 -6.50
C TYR A 35 -13.24 0.39 -7.81
N PHE A 36 -13.11 -0.82 -8.37
CA PHE A 36 -12.34 -1.01 -9.61
C PHE A 36 -13.06 -0.51 -10.86
N ASP A 37 -14.39 -0.51 -10.87
CA ASP A 37 -15.19 0.04 -11.97
C ASP A 37 -14.81 1.51 -12.25
N PHE A 38 -14.57 2.31 -11.21
CA PHE A 38 -14.10 3.69 -11.35
C PHE A 38 -12.78 3.82 -12.14
N TYR A 39 -11.85 2.88 -11.94
CA TYR A 39 -10.55 2.88 -12.63
C TYR A 39 -10.61 2.18 -13.99
N ASN A 40 -11.81 1.88 -14.51
CA ASN A 40 -12.05 1.09 -15.72
C ASN A 40 -11.40 -0.30 -15.65
N LEU A 41 -11.33 -0.89 -14.46
CA LEU A 41 -10.79 -2.22 -14.23
C LEU A 41 -11.92 -3.18 -13.88
N THR A 42 -11.97 -4.31 -14.58
CA THR A 42 -13.06 -5.27 -14.42
C THR A 42 -12.69 -6.33 -13.40
N LEU A 43 -13.50 -6.44 -12.35
CA LEU A 43 -13.46 -7.59 -11.43
C LEU A 43 -14.68 -8.47 -11.73
N SER A 44 -14.46 -9.68 -12.25
CA SER A 44 -15.56 -10.61 -12.47
C SER A 44 -15.96 -11.29 -11.16
N THR A 45 -17.26 -11.29 -10.87
CA THR A 45 -17.85 -12.09 -9.77
C THR A 45 -17.68 -13.59 -9.96
N SER A 46 -17.49 -14.06 -11.20
CA SER A 46 -17.31 -15.49 -11.50
C SER A 46 -15.95 -16.03 -11.05
N ASP A 47 -14.91 -15.19 -11.09
CA ASP A 47 -13.54 -15.61 -10.86
C ASP A 47 -12.92 -15.00 -9.61
N SER A 48 -13.51 -13.93 -9.07
CA SER A 48 -12.98 -13.13 -7.96
C SER A 48 -11.51 -12.75 -8.15
N MET A 49 -11.06 -12.66 -9.41
CA MET A 49 -9.68 -12.36 -9.74
C MET A 49 -9.48 -10.85 -9.69
N LEU A 50 -8.60 -10.40 -8.81
CA LEU A 50 -8.22 -9.00 -8.77
C LEU A 50 -7.41 -8.61 -10.02
N PRO A 51 -7.48 -7.34 -10.46
CA PRO A 51 -6.56 -6.85 -11.48
C PRO A 51 -5.12 -7.12 -11.05
N ASN A 52 -4.20 -7.25 -12.01
CA ASN A 52 -2.79 -7.24 -11.66
C ASN A 52 -2.47 -5.92 -10.92
N PHE A 53 -1.75 -6.02 -9.80
CA PHE A 53 -1.56 -4.86 -8.93
C PHE A 53 -0.83 -3.71 -9.64
N PHE A 54 0.17 -4.03 -10.48
CA PHE A 54 0.89 -3.00 -11.23
C PHE A 54 0.04 -2.35 -12.31
N ASP A 55 -0.81 -3.11 -13.00
CA ASP A 55 -1.77 -2.53 -13.95
C ASP A 55 -2.75 -1.59 -13.25
N PHE A 56 -3.21 -1.96 -12.05
CA PHE A 56 -4.04 -1.11 -11.20
C PHE A 56 -3.33 0.19 -10.79
N VAL A 57 -2.15 0.09 -10.18
CA VAL A 57 -1.37 1.27 -9.76
C VAL A 57 -1.04 2.18 -10.95
N LYS A 58 -0.74 1.59 -12.11
CA LYS A 58 -0.51 2.34 -13.36
C LYS A 58 -1.77 3.07 -13.83
N SER A 59 -2.94 2.41 -13.81
CA SER A 59 -4.21 3.04 -14.17
C SER A 59 -4.55 4.22 -13.25
N ARG A 60 -4.44 4.01 -11.93
CA ARG A 60 -4.63 5.09 -10.93
C ARG A 60 -3.64 6.23 -11.12
N GLY A 61 -2.35 5.92 -11.29
CA GLY A 61 -1.31 6.92 -11.52
C GLY A 61 -1.54 7.74 -12.79
N ALA A 62 -1.96 7.10 -13.89
CA ALA A 62 -2.31 7.80 -15.12
C ALA A 62 -3.54 8.72 -14.94
N TYR A 63 -4.54 8.28 -14.19
CA TYR A 63 -5.68 9.11 -13.80
C TYR A 63 -5.20 10.33 -13.02
N GLU A 64 -4.46 10.14 -11.93
CA GLU A 64 -3.96 11.22 -11.08
C GLU A 64 -3.10 12.23 -11.87
N LEU A 65 -2.16 11.78 -12.69
CA LEU A 65 -1.25 12.67 -13.44
C LEU A 65 -1.95 13.63 -14.41
N SER A 66 -3.15 13.32 -14.89
CA SER A 66 -3.86 14.16 -15.87
C SER A 66 -4.46 15.44 -15.26
N SER A 67 -4.71 15.46 -13.95
CA SER A 67 -5.10 16.66 -13.20
C SER A 67 -4.77 16.46 -11.72
N PRO A 68 -3.49 16.50 -11.32
CA PRO A 68 -3.01 15.93 -10.06
C PRO A 68 -3.81 16.34 -8.83
N TYR A 69 -3.97 17.64 -8.59
CA TYR A 69 -4.71 18.15 -7.43
C TYR A 69 -6.19 17.72 -7.43
N TYR A 70 -6.86 17.87 -8.57
CA TYR A 70 -8.28 17.56 -8.69
C TYR A 70 -8.54 16.04 -8.63
N HIS A 71 -7.74 15.26 -9.33
CA HIS A 71 -7.86 13.80 -9.36
C HIS A 71 -7.41 13.14 -8.07
N PHE A 72 -6.47 13.71 -7.31
CA PHE A 72 -6.22 13.27 -5.94
C PHE A 72 -7.48 13.39 -5.08
N LYS A 73 -8.20 14.54 -5.15
CA LYS A 73 -9.46 14.70 -4.41
C LYS A 73 -10.51 13.66 -4.83
N GLN A 74 -10.62 13.38 -6.13
CA GLN A 74 -11.55 12.35 -6.63
C GLN A 74 -11.15 10.95 -6.18
N ALA A 75 -9.86 10.59 -6.28
CA ALA A 75 -9.34 9.31 -5.78
C ALA A 75 -9.66 9.13 -4.29
N CYS A 76 -9.56 10.20 -3.50
CA CYS A 76 -9.96 10.17 -2.10
C CYS A 76 -11.47 10.01 -1.87
N ILE A 77 -12.32 10.63 -2.67
CA ILE A 77 -13.77 10.38 -2.62
C ILE A 77 -14.06 8.88 -2.87
N ILE A 78 -13.42 8.29 -3.87
CA ILE A 78 -13.58 6.88 -4.21
C ILE A 78 -13.02 5.97 -3.11
N GLN A 79 -11.88 6.32 -2.51
CA GLN A 79 -11.34 5.60 -1.36
C GLN A 79 -12.28 5.66 -0.14
N THR A 80 -12.83 6.84 0.17
CA THR A 80 -13.82 6.99 1.25
C THR A 80 -15.09 6.20 0.97
N GLN A 81 -15.55 6.14 -0.28
CA GLN A 81 -16.67 5.30 -0.69
C GLN A 81 -16.38 3.81 -0.48
N LEU A 82 -15.17 3.34 -0.84
CA LEU A 82 -14.74 1.97 -0.54
C LEU A 82 -14.76 1.69 0.96
N THR A 83 -14.12 2.53 1.77
CA THR A 83 -14.11 2.37 3.24
C THR A 83 -15.52 2.38 3.84
N THR A 84 -16.39 3.26 3.35
CA THR A 84 -17.80 3.33 3.78
C THR A 84 -18.58 2.08 3.39
N CYS A 85 -18.40 1.58 2.16
CA CYS A 85 -19.03 0.35 1.68
C CYS A 85 -18.61 -0.86 2.53
N LEU A 86 -17.31 -0.95 2.87
CA LEU A 86 -16.78 -2.03 3.68
C LEU A 86 -17.41 -2.03 5.08
N GLY A 87 -17.57 -0.85 5.72
CA GLY A 87 -18.12 -0.77 7.07
C GLY A 87 -17.35 -1.67 8.04
N SER A 88 -18.05 -2.57 8.74
CA SER A 88 -17.40 -3.56 9.63
C SER A 88 -16.52 -4.59 8.92
N ALA A 89 -16.74 -4.80 7.61
CA ALA A 89 -15.94 -5.70 6.78
C ALA A 89 -14.53 -5.17 6.52
N VAL A 90 -14.20 -3.94 6.96
CA VAL A 90 -12.82 -3.43 6.92
C VAL A 90 -11.85 -4.33 7.69
N SER A 91 -12.32 -5.04 8.71
CA SER A 91 -11.52 -6.03 9.45
C SER A 91 -11.00 -7.17 8.56
N CYS A 92 -11.68 -7.45 7.44
CA CYS A 92 -11.24 -8.43 6.43
C CYS A 92 -10.17 -7.90 5.48
N ILE A 93 -9.82 -6.61 5.54
CA ILE A 93 -8.77 -6.04 4.70
C ILE A 93 -7.42 -6.35 5.34
N ASN A 94 -6.99 -7.59 5.15
CA ASN A 94 -5.70 -8.11 5.57
C ASN A 94 -5.28 -9.21 4.59
N PRO A 95 -3.98 -9.56 4.50
CA PRO A 95 -3.52 -10.46 3.45
C PRO A 95 -4.16 -11.84 3.51
N ASP A 96 -4.43 -12.36 4.72
CA ASP A 96 -4.96 -13.71 4.90
C ASP A 96 -6.43 -13.83 4.46
N ASP A 97 -7.27 -12.87 4.86
CA ASP A 97 -8.69 -12.88 4.51
C ASP A 97 -8.90 -12.45 3.05
N LEU A 98 -8.14 -11.45 2.58
CA LEU A 98 -8.11 -11.10 1.17
C LEU A 98 -7.72 -12.30 0.29
N GLY A 99 -6.78 -13.15 0.74
CA GLY A 99 -6.39 -14.39 0.08
C GLY A 99 -7.48 -15.46 0.01
N LYS A 100 -8.51 -15.38 0.87
CA LYS A 100 -9.67 -16.28 0.86
C LYS A 100 -10.82 -15.71 0.01
N ILE A 101 -10.91 -14.40 -0.13
CA ILE A 101 -11.97 -13.69 -0.87
C ILE A 101 -11.68 -13.66 -2.36
N PHE A 102 -10.43 -13.36 -2.74
CA PHE A 102 -10.04 -13.13 -4.12
C PHE A 102 -8.95 -14.10 -4.59
N LYS A 103 -8.81 -14.20 -5.91
CA LYS A 103 -7.67 -14.82 -6.58
C LYS A 103 -6.68 -13.73 -7.00
N TYR A 104 -5.40 -14.07 -6.99
CA TYR A 104 -4.28 -13.15 -7.25
C TYR A 104 -3.21 -13.82 -8.11
N LYS A 105 -2.32 -13.01 -8.69
CA LYS A 105 -1.02 -13.49 -9.13
C LYS A 105 -0.03 -13.34 -7.95
N ASN A 106 0.74 -14.38 -7.66
CA ASN A 106 1.76 -14.34 -6.60
C ASN A 106 1.17 -13.88 -5.23
N ASN A 107 1.89 -13.03 -4.51
CA ASN A 107 1.51 -12.50 -3.18
C ASN A 107 0.92 -11.08 -3.26
N GLU A 108 0.12 -10.77 -4.28
CA GLU A 108 -0.48 -9.43 -4.48
C GLU A 108 -1.50 -9.06 -3.39
N ASN A 109 -2.03 -10.01 -2.63
CA ASN A 109 -2.89 -9.77 -1.47
C ASN A 109 -2.24 -8.83 -0.42
N TYR A 110 -0.92 -8.94 -0.21
CA TYR A 110 -0.17 -8.01 0.64
C TYR A 110 -0.13 -6.60 0.07
N LYS A 111 0.07 -6.49 -1.25
CA LYS A 111 0.12 -5.19 -1.96
C LYS A 111 -1.22 -4.47 -1.92
N TYR A 112 -2.31 -5.18 -2.19
CA TYR A 112 -3.66 -4.63 -2.09
C TYR A 112 -4.02 -4.22 -0.66
N THR A 113 -3.58 -4.99 0.34
CA THR A 113 -3.75 -4.61 1.75
C THR A 113 -3.00 -3.32 2.06
N GLY A 114 -1.70 -3.25 1.73
CA GLY A 114 -0.88 -2.07 1.97
C GLY A 114 -1.42 -0.84 1.25
N ASP A 115 -1.81 -0.99 -0.01
CA ASP A 115 -2.41 0.07 -0.79
C ASP A 115 -3.69 0.62 -0.17
N TYR A 116 -4.59 -0.25 0.31
CA TYR A 116 -5.80 0.18 1.00
C TYR A 116 -5.49 1.06 2.21
N PHE A 117 -4.61 0.61 3.12
CA PHE A 117 -4.31 1.36 4.34
C PHE A 117 -3.52 2.64 4.07
N THR A 118 -2.60 2.61 3.10
CA THR A 118 -1.86 3.81 2.69
C THR A 118 -2.79 4.86 2.09
N ASN A 119 -3.70 4.47 1.19
CA ASN A 119 -4.65 5.42 0.61
C ASN A 119 -5.68 5.89 1.63
N ASN A 120 -6.12 5.02 2.55
CA ASN A 120 -6.99 5.44 3.64
C ASN A 120 -6.31 6.49 4.53
N TYR A 121 -5.03 6.30 4.88
CA TYR A 121 -4.26 7.30 5.62
C TYR A 121 -4.15 8.64 4.85
N LYS A 122 -3.84 8.59 3.55
CA LYS A 122 -3.74 9.78 2.69
C LYS A 122 -5.07 10.53 2.59
N CYS A 123 -6.18 9.81 2.47
CA CYS A 123 -7.50 10.37 2.21
C CYS A 123 -8.33 10.69 3.46
N ASP A 124 -7.87 10.25 4.63
CA ASP A 124 -8.46 10.58 5.93
C ASP A 124 -7.48 11.45 6.72
N THR A 125 -6.57 10.84 7.48
CA THR A 125 -5.65 11.52 8.40
C THR A 125 -4.83 12.63 7.74
N ALA A 126 -4.22 12.37 6.58
CA ALA A 126 -3.32 13.31 5.93
C ALA A 126 -4.00 14.19 4.86
N TYR A 127 -5.32 14.08 4.67
CA TYR A 127 -6.02 14.69 3.54
C TYR A 127 -5.81 16.20 3.46
N ASN A 128 -6.11 16.92 4.55
CA ASN A 128 -5.97 18.38 4.59
C ASN A 128 -4.50 18.80 4.41
N TYR A 129 -3.57 18.09 5.05
CA TYR A 129 -2.15 18.38 4.90
C TYR A 129 -1.69 18.26 3.45
N ILE A 130 -2.08 17.18 2.75
CA ILE A 130 -1.74 16.97 1.35
C ILE A 130 -2.34 18.07 0.48
N LEU A 131 -3.60 18.47 0.69
CA LEU A 131 -4.21 19.53 -0.10
C LEU A 131 -3.54 20.89 0.12
N ASP A 132 -3.24 21.23 1.36
CA ASP A 132 -2.62 22.51 1.72
C ASP A 132 -1.17 22.60 1.23
N ASN A 133 -0.49 21.46 1.09
CA ASN A 133 0.93 21.38 0.71
C ASN A 133 1.16 20.72 -0.66
N TYR A 134 0.11 20.56 -1.45
CA TYR A 134 0.12 19.74 -2.67
C TYR A 134 1.25 20.13 -3.62
N HIS A 135 1.41 21.44 -3.87
CA HIS A 135 2.46 21.95 -4.73
C HIS A 135 3.86 21.57 -4.24
N CYS A 136 4.11 21.70 -2.93
CA CYS A 136 5.41 21.36 -2.36
C CYS A 136 5.69 19.87 -2.50
N LEU A 137 4.72 19.02 -2.15
CA LEU A 137 4.85 17.56 -2.25
C LEU A 137 5.10 17.14 -3.70
N SER A 138 4.38 17.70 -4.68
CA SER A 138 4.63 17.42 -6.10
C SER A 138 6.01 17.88 -6.57
N VAL A 139 6.51 19.03 -6.08
CA VAL A 139 7.88 19.49 -6.39
C VAL A 139 8.92 18.56 -5.76
N ALA A 140 8.67 18.06 -4.55
CA ALA A 140 9.53 17.07 -3.90
C ALA A 140 9.57 15.74 -4.68
N ASP A 141 8.43 15.27 -5.17
CA ASP A 141 8.35 14.07 -6.03
C ASP A 141 9.17 14.26 -7.31
N PHE A 142 8.92 15.35 -8.03
CA PHE A 142 9.57 15.63 -9.31
C PHE A 142 11.07 15.92 -9.15
N SER A 143 11.44 16.82 -8.24
CA SER A 143 12.83 17.24 -8.06
C SER A 143 13.66 16.21 -7.29
N GLY A 144 13.00 15.36 -6.50
CA GLY A 144 13.60 14.30 -5.70
C GLY A 144 13.65 12.95 -6.42
N GLU A 145 13.11 12.82 -7.64
CA GLU A 145 12.95 11.54 -8.36
C GLU A 145 14.21 10.65 -8.30
N ALA A 146 15.37 11.18 -8.68
CA ALA A 146 16.63 10.42 -8.67
C ALA A 146 17.05 9.95 -7.26
N LYS A 147 16.74 10.74 -6.21
CA LYS A 147 17.02 10.35 -4.82
C LYS A 147 16.03 9.29 -4.35
N ILE A 148 14.76 9.43 -4.71
CA ILE A 148 13.71 8.44 -4.41
C ILE A 148 14.09 7.10 -5.05
N GLU A 149 14.47 7.11 -6.32
CA GLU A 149 14.95 5.91 -7.02
C GLU A 149 16.17 5.29 -6.32
N ALA A 150 17.14 6.10 -5.89
CA ALA A 150 18.30 5.63 -5.14
C ALA A 150 17.92 4.99 -3.78
N CYS A 151 16.93 5.54 -3.06
CA CYS A 151 16.41 4.94 -1.83
C CYS A 151 15.84 3.54 -2.11
N PHE A 152 14.98 3.40 -3.12
CA PHE A 152 14.39 2.10 -3.49
C PHE A 152 15.43 1.10 -4.02
N ASN A 153 16.42 1.55 -4.78
CA ASN A 153 17.51 0.70 -5.25
C ASN A 153 18.33 0.13 -4.07
N THR A 154 18.62 0.96 -3.06
CA THR A 154 19.32 0.54 -1.84
C THR A 154 18.47 -0.45 -1.03
N PHE A 155 17.16 -0.19 -0.91
CA PHE A 155 16.22 -1.12 -0.27
C PHE A 155 16.22 -2.48 -0.95
N ASN A 156 16.06 -2.52 -2.28
CA ASN A 156 15.99 -3.75 -3.06
C ASN A 156 17.26 -4.60 -2.97
N GLN A 157 18.43 -3.96 -2.81
CA GLN A 157 19.69 -4.67 -2.59
C GLN A 157 19.80 -5.27 -1.19
N ALA A 158 19.25 -4.62 -0.18
CA ALA A 158 19.42 -5.00 1.23
C ALA A 158 18.30 -5.89 1.81
N ILE A 159 17.10 -5.86 1.22
CA ILE A 159 15.87 -6.48 1.76
C ILE A 159 16.00 -8.00 2.00
N THR A 160 16.81 -8.71 1.22
CA THR A 160 17.01 -10.16 1.36
C THR A 160 17.96 -10.55 2.50
N GLN A 161 18.82 -9.63 2.94
CA GLN A 161 19.85 -9.89 3.96
C GLN A 161 19.43 -9.36 5.34
N ASN A 162 18.88 -8.13 5.37
CA ASN A 162 18.47 -7.48 6.61
C ASN A 162 17.16 -6.71 6.38
N PRO A 163 16.02 -7.42 6.34
CA PRO A 163 14.76 -6.86 5.87
C PRO A 163 14.27 -5.66 6.69
N CYS A 164 14.37 -5.73 8.02
CA CYS A 164 13.86 -4.67 8.88
C CYS A 164 14.76 -3.43 8.87
N SER A 165 16.09 -3.61 8.80
CA SER A 165 16.99 -2.48 8.62
C SER A 165 16.83 -1.85 7.24
N ALA A 166 16.63 -2.65 6.18
CA ALA A 166 16.38 -2.14 4.84
C ALA A 166 15.09 -1.29 4.79
N ALA A 167 14.00 -1.79 5.40
CA ALA A 167 12.74 -1.06 5.49
C ALA A 167 12.89 0.27 6.26
N ASN A 168 13.54 0.27 7.43
CA ASN A 168 13.78 1.50 8.19
C ASN A 168 14.68 2.49 7.44
N ASN A 169 15.71 2.00 6.74
CA ASN A 169 16.56 2.86 5.93
C ASN A 169 15.78 3.49 4.78
N LEU A 170 14.85 2.76 4.14
CA LEU A 170 13.96 3.32 3.12
C LEU A 170 13.07 4.41 3.70
N ILE A 171 12.41 4.16 4.85
CA ILE A 171 11.55 5.14 5.52
C ILE A 171 12.35 6.42 5.83
N SER A 172 13.52 6.31 6.46
CA SER A 172 14.40 7.45 6.77
C SER A 172 14.90 8.17 5.52
N CYS A 173 15.22 7.45 4.44
CA CYS A 173 15.69 8.03 3.19
C CYS A 173 14.60 8.90 2.56
N MET A 174 13.36 8.40 2.54
CA MET A 174 12.20 9.14 2.05
C MET A 174 11.89 10.35 2.96
N GLU A 175 11.90 10.18 4.28
CA GLU A 175 11.73 11.28 5.23
C GLU A 175 12.70 12.44 4.96
N LEU A 176 14.00 12.15 4.79
CA LEU A 176 15.02 13.16 4.53
C LEU A 176 14.84 13.91 3.20
N ILE A 177 14.32 13.23 2.17
CA ILE A 177 13.99 13.87 0.89
C ILE A 177 12.91 14.92 1.13
N TYR A 178 11.76 14.53 1.67
CA TYR A 178 10.63 15.46 1.84
C TYR A 178 10.91 16.54 2.89
N LEU A 179 11.72 16.24 3.91
CA LEU A 179 12.25 17.26 4.83
C LEU A 179 12.98 18.38 4.09
N SER A 180 13.84 18.01 3.13
CA SER A 180 14.68 18.97 2.40
C SER A 180 13.90 19.89 1.46
N TYR A 181 12.71 19.48 1.02
CA TYR A 181 11.86 20.28 0.12
C TYR A 181 10.73 21.00 0.85
N CYS A 182 10.10 20.35 1.84
CA CYS A 182 8.81 20.76 2.40
C CYS A 182 8.79 20.85 3.92
N GLY A 183 9.93 20.67 4.58
CA GLY A 183 10.09 20.82 6.03
C GLY A 183 9.57 19.64 6.84
N GLN A 184 9.56 19.80 8.17
CA GLN A 184 9.38 18.69 9.12
C GLN A 184 8.07 17.94 8.94
N LYS A 185 6.94 18.63 8.74
CA LYS A 185 5.63 17.97 8.56
C LYS A 185 5.58 17.08 7.31
N ALA A 186 6.32 17.42 6.26
CA ALA A 186 6.38 16.59 5.06
C ALA A 186 7.20 15.32 5.32
N ALA A 187 8.26 15.46 6.10
CA ALA A 187 9.05 14.34 6.62
C ALA A 187 8.17 13.39 7.44
N ASP A 188 7.40 13.92 8.39
CA ASP A 188 6.48 13.15 9.24
C ASP A 188 5.40 12.46 8.40
N TYR A 189 4.81 13.15 7.42
CA TYR A 189 3.85 12.60 6.47
C TYR A 189 4.42 11.42 5.69
N THR A 190 5.57 11.63 5.04
CA THR A 190 6.21 10.58 4.23
C THR A 190 6.64 9.41 5.10
N CYS A 191 7.12 9.64 6.33
CA CYS A 191 7.43 8.57 7.27
C CYS A 191 6.19 7.70 7.52
N ASN A 192 5.02 8.29 7.82
CA ASN A 192 3.79 7.51 8.07
C ASN A 192 3.31 6.73 6.84
N VAL A 193 3.40 7.32 5.64
CA VAL A 193 3.10 6.62 4.38
C VAL A 193 4.01 5.41 4.21
N MET A 194 5.34 5.61 4.25
CA MET A 194 6.30 4.53 4.04
C MET A 194 6.23 3.47 5.14
N LYS A 195 6.01 3.86 6.40
CA LYS A 195 5.80 2.92 7.50
C LYS A 195 4.55 2.06 7.29
N THR A 196 3.47 2.65 6.79
CA THR A 196 2.24 1.92 6.49
C THR A 196 2.50 0.91 5.38
N GLU A 197 3.14 1.31 4.28
CA GLU A 197 3.49 0.40 3.19
C GLU A 197 4.40 -0.75 3.66
N MET A 198 5.48 -0.42 4.38
CA MET A 198 6.44 -1.41 4.88
C MET A 198 5.84 -2.39 5.91
N THR A 199 4.77 -2.01 6.59
CA THR A 199 4.03 -2.92 7.48
C THR A 199 3.45 -4.13 6.73
N TYR A 200 3.11 -3.96 5.44
CA TYR A 200 2.52 -5.01 4.61
C TYR A 200 3.49 -5.57 3.58
N ASP A 201 4.43 -4.77 3.08
CA ASP A 201 5.49 -5.26 2.18
C ASP A 201 6.53 -6.11 2.92
N VAL A 202 6.78 -5.83 4.22
CA VAL A 202 7.72 -6.56 5.06
C VAL A 202 7.08 -6.94 6.41
N PRO A 203 6.06 -7.82 6.44
CA PRO A 203 5.25 -8.07 7.64
C PRO A 203 6.05 -8.56 8.86
N SER A 204 7.14 -9.29 8.62
CA SER A 204 8.07 -9.76 9.68
C SER A 204 8.70 -8.61 10.47
N CYS A 205 8.66 -7.39 9.94
CA CYS A 205 9.25 -6.20 10.53
C CYS A 205 8.24 -5.28 11.19
N LYS A 206 6.93 -5.57 11.15
CA LYS A 206 5.86 -4.69 11.67
C LYS A 206 6.15 -4.08 13.05
N ASN A 207 6.69 -4.86 13.98
CA ASN A 207 7.02 -4.41 15.34
C ASN A 207 8.42 -3.80 15.50
N ASN A 208 9.22 -3.81 14.43
CA ASN A 208 10.59 -3.29 14.36
C ASN A 208 10.71 -2.07 13.44
N LEU A 209 9.61 -1.63 12.81
CA LEU A 209 9.58 -0.41 12.01
C LEU A 209 9.74 0.81 12.92
N MET A 210 10.44 1.82 12.42
CA MET A 210 10.66 3.07 13.14
C MET A 210 9.34 3.77 13.51
N THR A 211 9.42 4.67 14.49
CA THR A 211 8.28 5.50 14.89
C THR A 211 8.27 6.77 14.05
N CYS A 212 7.08 7.17 13.58
CA CYS A 212 6.86 8.40 12.84
C CYS A 212 6.02 9.35 13.71
N ASN A 213 6.27 10.64 13.64
CA ASN A 213 5.44 11.62 14.32
C ASN A 213 4.11 11.79 13.57
N PRO A 214 3.03 12.21 14.26
CA PRO A 214 1.78 12.60 13.58
C PRO A 214 1.96 13.83 12.68
N VAL A 215 1.08 13.97 11.67
CA VAL A 215 1.06 15.07 10.68
C VAL A 215 0.19 16.23 11.13
#